data_AF-A0A972AXY5-F1
#
_entry.id   AF-A0A972AXY5-F1
#
_cell.length_a   1.000
_cell.length_b   1.000
_cell.length_c   1.000
_cell.angle_alpha   90.00
_cell.angle_beta   90.00
_cell.angle_gamma   90.00
#
_symmetry.space_group_name_H-M   'P 1'
#
loop_
_entity.id
_entity.type
_entity.pdbx_description
1 polymer ?
#
loop_
_entity_poly.entity_id
_entity_poly.type
_entity_poly.pdbx_seq_one_letter_code
_entity_poly.pdbx_strand_id
1 'polypeptide(L)'
;MEYTVQALAKLAGVSRRTLRYYDEIGLLKPMRVNSSGYRIYGRAEVDLLQQILFYRELGMELKEIKDIVTSPGFDAAKALKEHREKLLAKRLQLDLLIENVNRTINMKEGRLVMTDQEKFQGFKKKMIADNEEKYGKETRERYGDQAVERANRQLMNTTQEDYQKLENLSVEVLTTLKAAMETGDPSGDLAQKAADLHRQWLCFYWDHYDKEAHANLAQTYVDDERFTEYYDGQVQPGAAKFLRDAVWVYTGRKEN
;
A
#
# COMPACT_ATOMS: atom_id res chain seq x y z
N MET A 1 -17.08 56.38 2.90
CA MET A 1 -18.40 56.04 3.47
C MET A 1 -18.17 55.57 4.89
N GLU A 2 -19.08 55.91 5.81
CA GLU A 2 -18.94 55.60 7.25
C GLU A 2 -20.12 54.76 7.72
N TYR A 3 -19.87 53.86 8.67
CA TYR A 3 -20.83 52.90 9.15
C TYR A 3 -20.93 52.96 10.67
N THR A 4 -22.16 52.89 11.18
CA THR A 4 -22.40 52.56 12.60
C THR A 4 -22.13 51.06 12.82
N VAL A 5 -21.94 50.66 14.08
CA VAL A 5 -21.80 49.24 14.47
C VAL A 5 -22.90 48.37 13.85
N GLN A 6 -24.15 48.85 13.79
CA GLN A 6 -25.26 48.08 13.26
C GLN A 6 -25.17 47.91 11.73
N ALA A 7 -24.83 48.98 11.01
CA ALA A 7 -24.69 48.94 9.57
C ALA A 7 -23.52 48.05 9.14
N LEU A 8 -22.37 48.18 9.83
CA LEU A 8 -21.18 47.38 9.54
C LEU A 8 -21.41 45.89 9.87
N ALA A 9 -22.03 45.59 11.02
CA ALA A 9 -22.38 44.23 11.40
C ALA A 9 -23.26 43.55 10.33
N LYS A 10 -24.29 44.26 9.85
CA LYS A 10 -25.17 43.77 8.79
C LYS A 10 -24.43 43.55 7.47
N LEU A 11 -23.57 44.50 7.08
CA LEU A 11 -22.80 44.42 5.84
C LEU A 11 -21.81 43.25 5.85
N ALA A 12 -21.09 43.07 6.96
CA ALA A 12 -20.05 42.06 7.09
C ALA A 12 -20.57 40.69 7.56
N GLY A 13 -21.88 40.54 7.79
CA GLY A 13 -22.48 39.28 8.24
C GLY A 13 -22.07 38.85 9.65
N VAL A 14 -21.62 39.78 10.50
CA VAL A 14 -21.20 39.50 11.89
C VAL A 14 -22.16 40.10 12.90
N SER A 15 -22.13 39.59 14.13
CA SER A 15 -22.95 40.17 15.20
C SER A 15 -22.41 41.52 15.66
N ARG A 16 -23.30 42.43 16.11
CA ARG A 16 -22.89 43.68 16.79
C ARG A 16 -22.01 43.42 18.01
N ARG A 17 -22.22 42.28 18.69
CA ARG A 17 -21.41 41.84 19.83
C ARG A 17 -19.97 41.53 19.40
N THR A 18 -19.79 40.90 18.24
CA THR A 18 -18.47 40.59 17.67
C THR A 18 -17.65 41.86 17.43
N LEU A 19 -18.24 42.89 16.82
CA LEU A 19 -17.54 44.16 16.58
C LEU A 19 -17.18 44.90 17.87
N ARG A 20 -18.05 44.85 18.89
CA ARG A 20 -17.75 45.42 20.21
C ARG A 20 -16.62 44.65 20.89
N TYR A 21 -16.66 43.32 20.81
CA TYR A 21 -15.61 42.48 21.36
C TYR A 21 -14.26 42.74 20.68
N TYR A 22 -14.23 42.91 19.35
CA TYR A 22 -13.01 43.26 18.63
C TYR A 22 -12.44 44.63 19.03
N ASP A 23 -13.30 45.60 19.32
CA ASP A 23 -12.89 46.88 19.91
C ASP A 23 -12.33 46.68 21.33
N GLU A 24 -13.01 45.92 22.18
CA GLU A 24 -12.59 45.62 23.57
C GLU A 24 -11.21 44.96 23.63
N ILE A 25 -10.92 43.99 22.76
CA ILE A 25 -9.61 43.34 22.69
C ILE A 25 -8.58 44.14 21.88
N GLY A 26 -8.97 45.29 21.32
CA GLY A 26 -8.13 46.16 20.51
C GLY A 26 -7.71 45.56 19.16
N LEU A 27 -8.49 44.64 18.61
CA LEU A 27 -8.28 44.05 17.29
C LEU A 27 -8.86 44.93 16.16
N LEU A 28 -10.02 45.56 16.40
CA LEU A 28 -10.65 46.49 15.46
C LEU A 28 -11.25 47.66 16.21
N LYS A 29 -10.54 48.79 16.25
CA LYS A 29 -11.02 50.02 16.89
C LYS A 29 -11.89 50.83 15.92
N PRO A 30 -12.94 51.50 16.39
CA PRO A 30 -13.68 52.44 15.55
C PRO A 30 -12.80 53.64 15.21
N MET A 31 -13.02 54.22 14.03
CA MET A 31 -12.39 55.47 13.60
C MET A 31 -12.62 56.58 14.63
N ARG A 32 -13.85 56.65 15.17
CA ARG A 32 -14.21 57.57 16.24
C ARG A 32 -15.45 57.11 16.99
N VAL A 33 -15.65 57.69 18.16
CA VAL A 33 -16.94 57.69 18.87
C VAL A 33 -17.54 59.08 18.67
N ASN A 34 -18.76 59.17 18.15
CA ASN A 34 -19.43 60.46 17.93
C ASN A 34 -19.93 61.07 19.25
N SER A 35 -20.41 62.31 19.21
CA SER A 35 -20.93 63.05 20.38
C SER A 35 -22.08 62.36 21.12
N SER A 36 -22.81 61.47 20.44
CA SER A 36 -23.89 60.66 21.02
C SER A 36 -23.44 59.30 21.54
N GLY A 37 -22.12 59.01 21.55
CA GLY A 37 -21.56 57.76 22.04
C GLY A 37 -21.59 56.59 21.06
N TYR A 38 -21.98 56.81 19.80
CA TYR A 38 -21.96 55.76 18.77
C TYR A 38 -20.56 55.60 18.16
N ARG A 39 -20.13 54.34 18.03
CA ARG A 39 -18.92 53.96 17.31
C ARG A 39 -19.13 54.06 15.81
N ILE A 40 -18.22 54.75 15.15
CA ILE A 40 -18.22 55.00 13.71
C ILE A 40 -16.98 54.34 13.10
N TYR A 41 -17.19 53.58 12.04
CA TYR A 41 -16.16 52.88 11.28
C TYR A 41 -16.11 53.47 9.88
N GLY A 42 -14.93 53.88 9.43
CA GLY A 42 -14.73 54.33 8.06
C GLY A 42 -14.17 53.22 7.19
N ARG A 43 -13.62 53.61 6.05
CA ARG A 43 -13.13 52.68 5.02
C ARG A 43 -11.98 51.80 5.54
N ALA A 44 -11.02 52.38 6.24
CA ALA A 44 -9.87 51.63 6.75
C ALA A 44 -10.28 50.52 7.74
N GLU A 45 -11.27 50.79 8.59
CA GLU A 45 -11.78 49.78 9.52
C GLU A 45 -12.59 48.70 8.82
N VAL A 46 -13.28 49.03 7.72
CA VAL A 46 -13.98 48.05 6.87
C VAL A 46 -12.97 47.12 6.19
N ASP A 47 -11.91 47.69 5.61
CA ASP A 47 -10.85 46.92 4.94
C ASP A 47 -10.12 46.02 5.95
N LEU A 48 -9.82 46.52 7.15
CA LEU A 48 -9.23 45.73 8.23
C LEU A 48 -10.17 44.63 8.72
N LEU A 49 -11.48 44.92 8.86
CA LEU A 49 -12.47 43.91 9.22
C LEU A 49 -12.52 42.79 8.18
N GLN A 50 -12.50 43.11 6.88
CA GLN A 50 -12.45 42.11 5.81
C GLN A 50 -11.24 41.19 5.97
N GLN A 51 -10.07 41.76 6.26
CA GLN A 51 -8.85 40.99 6.47
C GLN A 51 -8.93 40.09 7.73
N ILE A 52 -9.47 40.61 8.84
CA ILE A 52 -9.70 39.83 10.06
C ILE A 52 -10.63 38.63 9.76
N LEU A 53 -11.71 38.86 9.02
CA LEU A 53 -12.66 37.82 8.66
C LEU A 53 -12.03 36.75 7.75
N PHE A 54 -11.16 37.15 6.83
CA PHE A 54 -10.40 36.20 6.00
C PHE A 54 -9.54 35.26 6.85
N TYR A 55 -8.74 35.78 7.79
CA TYR A 55 -7.92 34.93 8.66
C TYR A 55 -8.76 34.08 9.64
N ARG A 56 -9.91 34.61 10.07
CA ARG A 56 -10.87 33.83 10.87
C ARG A 56 -11.44 32.65 10.09
N GLU A 57 -11.74 32.84 8.81
CA GLU A 57 -12.20 31.75 7.92
C GLU A 57 -11.11 30.69 7.72
N LEU A 58 -9.84 31.10 7.72
CA LEU A 58 -8.69 30.18 7.71
C LEU A 58 -8.45 29.48 9.08
N GLY A 59 -9.30 29.73 10.08
CA GLY A 59 -9.24 29.08 11.38
C GLY A 59 -8.19 29.64 12.35
N MET A 60 -7.64 30.83 12.08
CA MET A 60 -6.66 31.46 12.97
C MET A 60 -7.30 32.02 14.24
N GLU A 61 -6.55 32.01 15.34
CA GLU A 61 -7.01 32.58 16.61
C GLU A 61 -6.95 34.11 16.59
N LEU A 62 -7.87 34.78 17.28
CA LEU A 62 -7.95 36.26 17.30
C LEU A 62 -6.67 36.92 17.80
N LYS A 63 -5.91 36.25 18.67
CA LYS A 63 -4.61 36.71 19.16
C LYS A 63 -3.58 36.73 18.03
N GLU A 64 -3.44 35.62 17.28
CA GLU A 64 -2.53 35.54 16.13
C GLU A 64 -2.92 36.55 15.06
N ILE A 65 -4.22 36.71 14.79
CA ILE A 65 -4.72 37.71 13.82
C ILE A 65 -4.33 39.12 14.24
N LYS A 66 -4.45 39.45 15.54
CA LYS A 66 -4.04 40.75 16.07
C LYS A 66 -2.55 41.01 15.82
N ASP A 67 -1.71 40.02 16.08
CA ASP A 67 -0.26 40.13 15.89
C ASP A 67 0.08 40.34 14.40
N ILE A 68 -0.65 39.68 13.49
CA ILE A 68 -0.52 39.84 12.03
C ILE A 68 -0.86 41.27 11.58
N VAL A 69 -2.02 41.78 12.00
CA VAL A 69 -2.56 43.04 11.46
C VAL A 69 -2.00 44.30 12.15
N THR A 70 -1.33 44.15 13.29
CA THR A 70 -0.79 45.31 14.06
C THR A 70 0.73 45.45 14.00
N SER A 71 1.47 44.46 13.51
CA SER A 71 2.95 44.50 13.49
C SER A 71 3.49 45.20 12.22
N PRO A 72 4.25 46.32 12.35
CA PRO A 72 4.71 47.14 11.21
C PRO A 72 5.69 46.45 10.25
N GLY A 73 6.27 45.32 10.65
CA GLY A 73 7.23 44.52 9.88
C GLY A 73 6.75 43.08 9.65
N PHE A 74 5.46 42.84 9.79
CA PHE A 74 4.91 41.50 9.74
C PHE A 74 4.82 40.97 8.31
N ASP A 75 5.54 39.88 8.06
CA ASP A 75 5.41 39.14 6.81
C ASP A 75 4.16 38.25 6.85
N ALA A 76 3.05 38.80 6.36
CA ALA A 76 1.78 38.09 6.26
C ALA A 76 1.89 36.77 5.47
N ALA A 77 2.76 36.71 4.46
CA ALA A 77 2.99 35.49 3.69
C ALA A 77 3.72 34.43 4.52
N LYS A 78 4.70 34.84 5.35
CA LYS A 78 5.37 33.93 6.29
C LYS A 78 4.40 33.34 7.31
N ALA A 79 3.51 34.15 7.88
CA ALA A 79 2.54 33.68 8.86
C ALA A 79 1.51 32.71 8.26
N LEU A 80 1.05 32.97 7.03
CA LEU A 80 0.20 32.04 6.29
C LEU A 80 0.92 30.72 5.99
N LYS A 81 2.22 30.74 5.67
CA LYS A 81 3.02 29.53 5.50
C LYS A 81 3.15 28.74 6.80
N GLU A 82 3.48 29.41 7.91
CA GLU A 82 3.57 28.77 9.24
C GLU A 82 2.22 28.16 9.67
N HIS A 83 1.11 28.86 9.43
CA HIS A 83 -0.23 28.34 9.69
C HIS A 83 -0.56 27.14 8.80
N ARG A 84 -0.21 27.18 7.51
CA ARG A 84 -0.35 26.05 6.59
C ARG A 84 0.40 24.81 7.10
N GLU A 85 1.63 24.97 7.60
CA GLU A 85 2.38 23.85 8.17
C GLU A 85 1.71 23.28 9.43
N LYS A 86 1.18 24.13 10.32
CA LYS A 86 0.38 23.67 11.48
C LYS A 86 -0.87 22.89 11.03
N LEU A 87 -1.57 23.35 9.99
CA LEU A 87 -2.73 22.66 9.43
C LEU A 87 -2.36 21.31 8.81
N LEU A 88 -1.25 21.23 8.09
CA LEU A 88 -0.74 19.96 7.53
C LEU A 88 -0.35 18.97 8.63
N ALA A 89 0.32 19.43 9.69
CA ALA A 89 0.62 18.61 10.85
C ALA A 89 -0.67 18.12 11.56
N LYS A 90 -1.68 18.99 11.66
CA LYS A 90 -2.98 18.62 12.23
C LYS A 90 -3.72 17.59 11.38
N ARG A 91 -3.67 17.71 10.05
CA ARG A 91 -4.22 16.72 9.11
C ARG A 91 -3.56 15.35 9.32
N LEU A 92 -2.22 15.30 9.37
CA LEU A 92 -1.50 14.05 9.64
C LEU A 92 -1.93 13.42 10.97
N GLN A 93 -2.06 14.23 12.03
CA GLN A 93 -2.54 13.76 13.33
C GLN A 93 -3.97 13.18 13.24
N LEU A 94 -4.87 13.85 12.50
CA LEU A 94 -6.24 13.39 12.30
C LEU A 94 -6.29 12.09 11.48
N ASP A 95 -5.46 11.97 10.43
CA ASP A 95 -5.37 10.76 9.61
C ASP A 95 -4.95 9.55 10.47
N LEU A 96 -3.95 9.71 11.34
CA LEU A 96 -3.53 8.67 12.29
C LEU A 96 -4.63 8.30 13.29
N LEU A 97 -5.39 9.28 13.78
CA LEU A 97 -6.51 9.03 14.68
C LEU A 97 -7.65 8.28 13.96
N ILE A 98 -7.97 8.67 12.73
CA ILE A 98 -8.97 7.99 11.89
C ILE A 98 -8.55 6.54 11.65
N GLU A 99 -7.28 6.30 11.33
CA GLU A 99 -6.77 4.93 11.13
C GLU A 99 -6.92 4.08 12.41
N ASN A 100 -6.58 4.63 13.57
CA ASN A 100 -6.75 3.95 14.85
C ASN A 100 -8.22 3.64 15.16
N VAL A 101 -9.11 4.61 14.93
CA VAL A 101 -10.56 4.40 15.11
C VAL A 101 -11.07 3.33 14.16
N ASN A 102 -10.69 3.38 12.88
CA ASN A 102 -11.05 2.35 11.89
C ASN A 102 -10.57 0.97 12.33
N ARG A 103 -9.33 0.85 12.83
CA ARG A 103 -8.80 -0.40 13.39
C ARG A 103 -9.68 -0.88 14.53
N THR A 104 -9.99 -0.01 15.50
CA THR A 104 -10.84 -0.34 16.66
C THR A 104 -12.27 -0.74 16.26
N ILE A 105 -12.91 -0.03 15.33
CA ILE A 105 -14.22 -0.37 14.77
C ILE A 105 -14.14 -1.79 14.17
N ASN A 106 -13.12 -2.06 13.36
CA ASN A 106 -12.92 -3.38 12.78
C ASN A 106 -12.71 -4.47 13.85
N MET A 107 -12.03 -4.18 14.96
CA MET A 107 -11.92 -5.13 16.09
C MET A 107 -13.28 -5.41 16.74
N LYS A 108 -14.08 -4.36 16.97
CA LYS A 108 -15.36 -4.44 17.69
C LYS A 108 -16.47 -5.06 16.86
N GLU A 109 -16.46 -4.85 15.55
CA GLU A 109 -17.41 -5.44 14.60
C GLU A 109 -17.00 -6.85 14.14
N GLY A 110 -15.89 -7.41 14.64
CA GLY A 110 -15.38 -8.72 14.21
C GLY A 110 -14.75 -8.74 12.82
N ARG A 111 -14.52 -7.56 12.20
CA ARG A 111 -13.89 -7.36 10.89
C ARG A 111 -12.34 -7.39 10.94
N LEU A 112 -11.74 -7.80 12.06
CA LEU A 112 -10.30 -8.06 12.18
C LEU A 112 -9.85 -9.36 11.47
N VAL A 113 -10.79 -10.12 10.94
CA VAL A 113 -10.47 -11.09 9.89
C VAL A 113 -10.30 -10.25 8.62
N MET A 114 -9.06 -9.87 8.29
CA MET A 114 -8.74 -9.55 6.89
C MET A 114 -9.40 -10.65 6.05
N THR A 115 -10.16 -10.26 5.04
CA THR A 115 -10.71 -11.28 4.13
C THR A 115 -9.53 -12.12 3.63
N ASP A 116 -9.72 -13.42 3.43
CA ASP A 116 -8.61 -14.27 2.99
C ASP A 116 -8.00 -13.74 1.68
N GLN A 117 -8.80 -13.04 0.87
CA GLN A 117 -8.39 -12.29 -0.31
C GLN A 117 -7.37 -11.17 -0.01
N GLU A 118 -7.56 -10.37 1.04
CA GLU A 118 -6.64 -9.28 1.42
C GLU A 118 -5.33 -9.80 2.02
N LYS A 119 -5.41 -10.85 2.85
CA LYS A 119 -4.21 -11.55 3.36
C LYS A 119 -3.37 -12.10 2.21
N PHE A 120 -4.04 -12.75 1.27
CA PHE A 120 -3.41 -13.41 0.14
C PHE A 120 -2.81 -12.41 -0.85
N GLN A 121 -3.46 -11.27 -1.10
CA GLN A 121 -2.86 -10.19 -1.88
C GLN A 121 -1.59 -9.62 -1.23
N GLY A 122 -1.59 -9.41 0.09
CA GLY A 122 -0.41 -8.95 0.82
C GLY A 122 0.76 -9.93 0.72
N PHE A 123 0.47 -11.23 0.89
CA PHE A 123 1.45 -12.31 0.77
C PHE A 123 2.09 -12.38 -0.63
N LYS A 124 1.29 -12.32 -1.70
CA LYS A 124 1.82 -12.35 -3.09
C LYS A 124 2.70 -11.16 -3.43
N LYS A 125 2.32 -9.96 -2.99
CA LYS A 125 3.14 -8.76 -3.18
C LYS A 125 4.51 -8.94 -2.54
N LYS A 126 4.55 -9.53 -1.34
CA LYS A 126 5.80 -9.84 -0.66
C LYS A 126 6.61 -10.90 -1.43
N MET A 127 6.00 -11.99 -1.90
CA MET A 127 6.68 -12.99 -2.71
C MET A 127 7.33 -12.41 -3.98
N ILE A 128 6.60 -11.54 -4.69
CA ILE A 128 7.15 -10.87 -5.89
C ILE A 128 8.35 -10.01 -5.53
N ALA A 129 8.26 -9.24 -4.45
CA ALA A 129 9.35 -8.39 -3.99
C ALA A 129 10.59 -9.21 -3.59
N ASP A 130 10.41 -10.24 -2.77
CA ASP A 130 11.50 -11.12 -2.31
C ASP A 130 12.17 -11.84 -3.50
N ASN A 131 11.40 -12.25 -4.52
CA ASN A 131 11.92 -12.89 -5.72
C ASN A 131 12.67 -11.92 -6.64
N GLU A 132 12.14 -10.71 -6.84
CA GLU A 132 12.80 -9.66 -7.63
C GLU A 132 14.12 -9.24 -6.99
N GLU A 133 14.18 -9.14 -5.66
CA GLU A 133 15.41 -8.83 -4.90
C GLU A 133 16.48 -9.92 -5.07
N LYS A 134 16.11 -11.19 -4.94
CA LYS A 134 17.07 -12.30 -5.02
C LYS A 134 17.50 -12.66 -6.45
N TYR A 135 16.56 -12.67 -7.39
CA TYR A 135 16.76 -13.29 -8.71
C TYR A 135 16.37 -12.39 -9.89
N GLY A 136 15.83 -11.20 -9.65
CA GLY A 136 15.25 -10.35 -10.70
C GLY A 136 16.22 -10.06 -11.85
N LYS A 137 17.47 -9.71 -11.53
CA LYS A 137 18.50 -9.40 -12.53
C LYS A 137 18.83 -10.60 -13.44
N GLU A 138 19.16 -11.75 -12.85
CA GLU A 138 19.47 -12.98 -13.59
C GLU A 138 18.27 -13.45 -14.44
N THR A 139 17.07 -13.40 -13.86
CA THR A 139 15.85 -13.87 -14.51
C THR A 139 15.49 -12.99 -15.71
N ARG A 140 15.67 -11.66 -15.60
CA ARG A 140 15.45 -10.72 -16.70
C ARG A 140 16.49 -10.84 -17.80
N GLU A 141 17.77 -11.06 -17.44
CA GLU A 141 18.83 -11.32 -18.42
C GLU A 141 18.57 -12.61 -19.22
N ARG A 142 18.04 -13.65 -18.57
CA ARG A 142 17.80 -14.96 -19.18
C ARG A 142 16.48 -15.07 -19.95
N TYR A 143 15.41 -14.45 -19.46
CA TYR A 143 14.05 -14.63 -20.00
C TYR A 143 13.40 -13.34 -20.51
N GLY A 144 14.00 -12.18 -20.26
CA GLY A 144 13.52 -10.87 -20.71
C GLY A 144 12.46 -10.24 -19.79
N ASP A 145 12.45 -8.91 -19.74
CA ASP A 145 11.58 -8.12 -18.85
C ASP A 145 10.09 -8.45 -19.02
N GLN A 146 9.64 -8.59 -20.27
CA GLN A 146 8.24 -8.85 -20.55
C GLN A 146 7.77 -10.21 -20.03
N ALA A 147 8.64 -11.23 -20.03
CA ALA A 147 8.30 -12.54 -19.48
C ALA A 147 8.15 -12.48 -17.96
N VAL A 148 9.07 -11.78 -17.29
CA VAL A 148 9.04 -11.58 -15.83
C VAL A 148 7.82 -10.78 -15.40
N GLU A 149 7.48 -9.69 -16.11
CA GLU A 149 6.28 -8.91 -15.80
C GLU A 149 4.98 -9.69 -16.03
N ARG A 150 4.92 -10.53 -17.06
CA ARG A 150 3.76 -11.41 -17.29
C ARG A 150 3.60 -12.41 -16.13
N ALA A 151 4.68 -13.06 -15.72
CA ALA A 151 4.68 -14.00 -14.60
C ALA A 151 4.23 -13.33 -13.29
N ASN A 152 4.75 -12.14 -12.97
CA ASN A 152 4.34 -11.37 -11.79
C ASN A 152 2.84 -11.02 -11.82
N ARG A 153 2.31 -10.65 -12.99
CA ARG A 153 0.89 -10.32 -13.17
C ARG A 153 0.00 -11.55 -13.02
N GLN A 154 0.44 -12.69 -13.53
CA GLN A 154 -0.28 -13.96 -13.40
C GLN A 154 -0.34 -14.42 -11.94
N LEU A 155 0.77 -14.32 -11.21
CA LEU A 155 0.81 -14.59 -9.77
C LEU A 155 -0.15 -13.70 -8.99
N MET A 156 -0.24 -12.41 -9.33
CA MET A 156 -1.21 -11.50 -8.72
C MET A 156 -2.67 -11.92 -8.98
N ASN A 157 -2.96 -12.51 -10.14
CA ASN A 157 -4.30 -12.93 -10.54
C ASN A 157 -4.70 -14.34 -10.08
N THR A 158 -3.77 -15.17 -9.58
CA THR A 158 -4.06 -16.52 -9.06
C THR A 158 -5.14 -16.49 -7.97
N THR A 159 -6.09 -17.40 -7.95
CA THR A 159 -7.10 -17.42 -6.87
C THR A 159 -6.55 -18.10 -5.61
N GLN A 160 -7.24 -17.96 -4.46
CA GLN A 160 -6.92 -18.74 -3.26
C GLN A 160 -7.08 -20.24 -3.51
N GLU A 161 -8.09 -20.63 -4.30
CA GLU A 161 -8.33 -22.02 -4.67
C GLU A 161 -7.17 -22.57 -5.52
N ASP A 162 -6.67 -21.78 -6.48
CA ASP A 162 -5.51 -22.16 -7.29
C ASP A 162 -4.25 -22.31 -6.45
N TYR A 163 -4.05 -21.45 -5.46
CA TYR A 163 -2.93 -21.55 -4.53
C TYR A 163 -3.03 -22.77 -3.62
N GLN A 164 -4.21 -23.06 -3.08
CA GLN A 164 -4.41 -24.27 -2.26
C GLN A 164 -4.19 -25.52 -3.10
N LYS A 165 -4.67 -25.53 -4.35
CA LYS A 165 -4.38 -26.60 -5.31
C LYS A 165 -2.87 -26.75 -5.53
N LEU A 166 -2.15 -25.65 -5.74
CA LEU A 166 -0.71 -25.64 -5.94
C LEU A 166 0.06 -26.13 -4.70
N GLU A 167 -0.33 -25.71 -3.50
CA GLU A 167 0.28 -26.14 -2.23
C GLU A 167 0.04 -27.64 -1.99
N ASN A 168 -1.21 -28.09 -2.14
CA ASN A 168 -1.56 -29.50 -2.02
C ASN A 168 -0.78 -30.35 -3.03
N LEU A 169 -0.67 -29.87 -4.27
CA LEU A 169 0.06 -30.54 -5.33
C LEU A 169 1.57 -30.58 -5.04
N SER A 170 2.14 -29.52 -4.47
CA SER A 170 3.56 -29.47 -4.07
C SER A 170 3.86 -30.53 -3.00
N VAL A 171 2.99 -30.65 -1.99
CA VAL A 171 3.09 -31.68 -0.95
C VAL A 171 2.91 -33.07 -1.55
N GLU A 172 1.93 -33.26 -2.45
CA GLU A 172 1.67 -34.56 -3.07
C GLU A 172 2.82 -35.02 -3.97
N VAL A 173 3.45 -34.12 -4.73
CA VAL A 173 4.66 -34.41 -5.52
C VAL A 173 5.76 -34.96 -4.61
N LEU A 174 6.12 -34.24 -3.55
CA LEU A 174 7.22 -34.64 -2.65
C LEU A 174 6.90 -35.94 -1.90
N THR A 175 5.66 -36.08 -1.41
CA THR A 175 5.23 -37.30 -0.69
C THR A 175 5.22 -38.53 -1.60
N THR A 176 4.69 -38.38 -2.83
CA THR A 176 4.67 -39.47 -3.81
C THR A 176 6.07 -39.82 -4.28
N LEU A 177 6.92 -38.82 -4.49
CA LEU A 177 8.33 -39.01 -4.85
C LEU A 177 9.06 -39.81 -3.76
N LYS A 178 8.86 -39.47 -2.49
CA LYS A 178 9.43 -40.22 -1.36
C LYS A 178 9.03 -41.69 -1.40
N ALA A 179 7.74 -41.97 -1.53
CA ALA A 179 7.23 -43.35 -1.62
C ALA A 179 7.75 -44.07 -2.87
N ALA A 180 7.90 -43.38 -3.99
CA ALA A 180 8.49 -43.94 -5.20
C ALA A 180 9.97 -44.29 -5.04
N MET A 181 10.74 -43.48 -4.32
CA MET A 181 12.15 -43.78 -4.05
C MET A 181 12.35 -45.03 -3.21
N GLU A 182 11.39 -45.36 -2.33
CA GLU A 182 11.43 -46.62 -1.55
C GLU A 182 11.30 -47.86 -2.44
N THR A 183 10.70 -47.75 -3.62
CA THR A 183 10.61 -48.86 -4.59
C THR A 183 11.89 -49.01 -5.43
N GLY A 184 12.65 -47.92 -5.57
CA GLY A 184 13.89 -47.88 -6.36
C GLY A 184 13.69 -47.97 -7.87
N ASP A 185 12.45 -47.97 -8.36
CA ASP A 185 12.11 -48.10 -9.78
C ASP A 185 11.54 -46.79 -10.35
N PRO A 186 12.31 -46.00 -11.13
CA PRO A 186 11.84 -44.76 -11.74
C PRO A 186 10.78 -44.97 -12.82
N SER A 187 10.60 -46.21 -13.32
CA SER A 187 9.56 -46.57 -14.28
C SER A 187 8.26 -47.07 -13.63
N GLY A 188 8.28 -47.32 -12.31
CA GLY A 188 7.13 -47.86 -11.58
C GLY A 188 5.99 -46.86 -11.38
N ASP A 189 4.80 -47.37 -11.05
CA ASP A 189 3.56 -46.59 -10.99
C ASP A 189 3.65 -45.34 -10.10
N LEU A 190 4.31 -45.44 -8.93
CA LEU A 190 4.48 -44.30 -8.02
C LEU A 190 5.43 -43.24 -8.59
N ALA A 191 6.50 -43.66 -9.27
CA ALA A 191 7.44 -42.73 -9.90
C ALA A 191 6.78 -42.00 -11.07
N GLN A 192 6.00 -42.72 -11.87
CA GLN A 192 5.23 -42.14 -12.97
C GLN A 192 4.09 -41.23 -12.48
N LYS A 193 3.47 -41.56 -11.34
CA LYS A 193 2.54 -40.65 -10.67
C LYS A 193 3.25 -39.37 -10.21
N ALA A 194 4.43 -39.47 -9.60
CA ALA A 194 5.20 -38.29 -9.18
C ALA A 194 5.57 -37.38 -10.37
N ALA A 195 5.96 -37.98 -11.51
CA ALA A 195 6.24 -37.23 -12.74
C ALA A 195 4.99 -36.53 -13.32
N ASP A 196 3.82 -37.17 -13.29
CA ASP A 196 2.57 -36.52 -13.74
C ASP A 196 2.13 -35.40 -12.79
N LEU A 197 2.23 -35.59 -11.47
CA LEU A 197 1.95 -34.53 -10.49
C LEU A 197 2.89 -33.34 -10.69
N HIS A 198 4.17 -33.59 -10.96
CA HIS A 198 5.15 -32.55 -11.26
C HIS A 198 4.80 -31.82 -12.57
N ARG A 199 4.36 -32.54 -13.61
CA ARG A 199 3.80 -31.93 -14.83
C ARG A 199 2.64 -31.00 -14.49
N GLN A 200 1.66 -31.47 -13.71
CA GLN A 200 0.49 -30.67 -13.34
C GLN A 200 0.92 -29.40 -12.60
N TRP A 201 1.93 -29.50 -11.74
CA TRP A 201 2.50 -28.37 -11.02
C TRP A 201 3.17 -27.36 -11.96
N LEU A 202 3.92 -27.83 -12.95
CA LEU A 202 4.53 -26.96 -13.98
C LEU A 202 3.48 -26.22 -14.81
N CYS A 203 2.34 -26.83 -15.11
CA CYS A 203 1.25 -26.19 -15.85
C CYS A 203 0.60 -25.00 -15.12
N PHE A 204 0.88 -24.78 -13.83
CA PHE A 204 0.50 -23.52 -13.17
C PHE A 204 1.38 -22.34 -13.58
N TYR A 205 2.59 -22.60 -14.06
CA TYR A 205 3.58 -21.60 -14.46
C TYR A 205 3.85 -21.59 -15.97
N TRP A 206 3.54 -22.68 -16.67
CA TRP A 206 3.71 -22.81 -18.11
C TRP A 206 2.38 -22.61 -18.82
N ASP A 207 2.38 -21.76 -19.86
CA ASP A 207 1.20 -21.50 -20.69
C ASP A 207 0.67 -22.77 -21.38
N HIS A 208 1.56 -23.72 -21.66
CA HIS A 208 1.27 -25.00 -22.29
C HIS A 208 2.32 -26.03 -21.87
N TYR A 209 1.91 -27.29 -21.80
CA TYR A 209 2.82 -28.38 -21.46
C TYR A 209 3.66 -28.80 -22.66
N ASP A 210 4.97 -28.88 -22.47
CA ASP A 210 5.91 -29.45 -23.42
C ASP A 210 6.77 -30.54 -22.76
N LYS A 211 6.85 -31.71 -23.40
CA LYS A 211 7.56 -32.87 -22.86
C LYS A 211 9.08 -32.68 -22.85
N GLU A 212 9.62 -32.04 -23.88
CA GLU A 212 11.07 -31.83 -24.01
C GLU A 212 11.54 -30.81 -22.97
N ALA A 213 10.79 -29.72 -22.80
CA ALA A 213 11.00 -28.73 -21.76
C ALA A 213 10.95 -29.35 -20.36
N HIS A 214 9.99 -30.25 -20.09
CA HIS A 214 9.89 -30.93 -18.80
C HIS A 214 11.12 -31.79 -18.52
N ALA A 215 11.57 -32.57 -19.50
CA ALA A 215 12.74 -33.41 -19.34
C ALA A 215 14.05 -32.60 -19.23
N ASN A 216 14.17 -31.47 -19.94
CA ASN A 216 15.29 -30.54 -19.83
C ASN A 216 15.32 -29.87 -18.45
N LEU A 217 14.17 -29.39 -17.96
CA LEU A 217 14.06 -28.79 -16.62
C LEU A 217 14.46 -29.80 -15.54
N ALA A 218 13.97 -31.04 -15.63
CA ALA A 218 14.33 -32.08 -14.68
C ALA A 218 15.85 -32.38 -14.68
N GLN A 219 16.51 -32.28 -15.84
CA GLN A 219 17.98 -32.39 -15.91
C GLN A 219 18.67 -31.25 -15.15
N THR A 220 18.16 -30.01 -15.24
CA THR A 220 18.73 -28.88 -14.48
C THR A 220 18.67 -29.05 -12.97
N TYR A 221 17.73 -29.86 -12.45
CA TYR A 221 17.66 -30.15 -11.02
C TYR A 221 18.86 -30.94 -10.51
N VAL A 222 19.53 -31.67 -11.39
CA VAL A 222 20.76 -32.44 -11.11
C VAL A 222 22.00 -31.62 -11.46
N ASP A 223 21.93 -30.78 -12.50
CA ASP A 223 23.07 -29.98 -12.95
C ASP A 223 23.35 -28.76 -12.05
N ASP A 224 22.36 -28.25 -11.34
CA ASP A 224 22.47 -27.11 -10.43
C ASP A 224 22.21 -27.54 -8.97
N GLU A 225 23.26 -27.43 -8.16
CA GLU A 225 23.33 -27.90 -6.78
C GLU A 225 22.22 -27.29 -5.90
N ARG A 226 21.75 -26.07 -6.19
CA ARG A 226 20.67 -25.42 -5.43
C ARG A 226 19.35 -26.20 -5.54
N PHE A 227 19.05 -26.71 -6.73
CA PHE A 227 17.84 -27.51 -6.95
C PHE A 227 18.01 -28.93 -6.43
N THR A 228 19.22 -29.48 -6.53
CA THR A 228 19.54 -30.78 -5.89
C THR A 228 19.30 -30.70 -4.38
N GLU A 229 19.85 -29.69 -3.70
CA GLU A 229 19.65 -29.47 -2.26
C GLU A 229 18.17 -29.36 -1.87
N TYR A 230 17.34 -28.71 -2.68
CA TYR A 230 15.92 -28.56 -2.42
C TYR A 230 15.19 -29.91 -2.33
N TYR A 231 15.34 -30.77 -3.35
CA TYR A 231 14.66 -32.07 -3.37
C TYR A 231 15.29 -33.05 -2.39
N ASP A 232 16.62 -33.09 -2.34
CA ASP A 232 17.35 -34.03 -1.47
C ASP A 232 17.13 -33.71 0.02
N GLY A 233 17.07 -32.41 0.38
CA GLY A 233 16.80 -31.96 1.73
C GLY A 233 15.35 -32.19 2.18
N GLN A 234 14.38 -32.13 1.26
CA GLN A 234 12.96 -32.34 1.60
C GLN A 234 12.51 -33.80 1.54
N VAL A 235 13.14 -34.62 0.72
CA VAL A 235 12.77 -36.02 0.54
C VAL A 235 13.82 -36.93 1.17
N GLN A 236 14.97 -37.10 0.51
CA GLN A 236 16.18 -37.78 0.97
C GLN A 236 17.29 -37.63 -0.10
N PRO A 237 18.57 -37.90 0.23
CA PRO A 237 19.64 -37.86 -0.76
C PRO A 237 19.35 -38.68 -2.03
N GLY A 238 19.59 -38.10 -3.19
CA GLY A 238 19.32 -38.68 -4.51
C GLY A 238 17.91 -38.42 -5.07
N ALA A 239 17.07 -37.65 -4.39
CA ALA A 239 15.70 -37.37 -4.80
C ALA A 239 15.63 -36.56 -6.11
N ALA A 240 16.49 -35.56 -6.28
CA ALA A 240 16.53 -34.79 -7.53
C ALA A 240 16.83 -35.69 -8.73
N LYS A 241 17.82 -36.58 -8.58
CA LYS A 241 18.20 -37.55 -9.62
C LYS A 241 17.07 -38.55 -9.90
N PHE A 242 16.43 -39.09 -8.87
CA PHE A 242 15.33 -40.04 -9.05
C PHE A 242 14.13 -39.41 -9.76
N LEU A 243 13.76 -38.17 -9.38
CA LEU A 243 12.70 -37.43 -10.07
C LEU A 243 13.05 -37.19 -11.54
N ARG A 244 14.31 -36.82 -11.83
CA ARG A 244 14.80 -36.66 -13.20
C ARG A 244 14.66 -37.94 -14.02
N ASP A 245 15.08 -39.08 -13.47
CA ASP A 245 14.98 -40.39 -14.13
C ASP A 245 13.50 -40.75 -14.39
N ALA A 246 12.61 -40.54 -13.42
CA ALA A 246 11.18 -40.78 -13.56
C ALA A 246 10.54 -39.88 -14.64
N VAL A 247 10.90 -38.60 -14.68
CA VAL A 247 10.43 -37.65 -15.71
C VAL A 247 10.95 -38.03 -17.09
N TRP A 248 12.18 -38.52 -17.21
CA TRP A 248 12.71 -39.00 -18.49
C TRP A 248 11.90 -40.19 -19.03
N VAL A 249 11.58 -41.16 -18.17
CA VAL A 249 10.68 -42.26 -18.53
C VAL A 249 9.30 -41.72 -18.94
N TYR A 250 8.71 -40.84 -18.13
CA TYR A 250 7.38 -40.27 -18.35
C TYR A 250 7.26 -39.48 -19.66
N THR A 251 8.32 -38.76 -20.02
CA THR A 251 8.39 -37.96 -21.25
C THR A 251 8.82 -38.79 -22.48
N GLY A 252 9.33 -40.01 -22.26
CA GLY A 252 9.87 -40.87 -23.31
C GLY A 252 11.27 -40.45 -23.79
N ARG A 253 12.00 -39.67 -22.98
CA ARG A 253 13.38 -39.27 -23.28
C ARG A 253 14.31 -40.46 -23.10
N LYS A 254 15.13 -40.74 -24.12
CA LYS A 254 16.19 -41.75 -24.06
C LYS A 254 17.47 -41.10 -23.55
N GLU A 255 18.20 -41.79 -22.68
CA GLU A 255 19.57 -41.40 -22.34
C GLU A 255 20.41 -41.42 -23.62
N ASN A 256 21.14 -40.32 -23.88
CA ASN A 256 22.14 -40.26 -24.94
C ASN A 256 23.48 -40.75 -24.40
#